data_AF-F8DMP7-F1
#
_entry.id   AF-F8DMP7-F1
#
_cell.length_a   1.000
_cell.length_b   1.000
_cell.length_c   1.000
_cell.angle_alpha   90.00
_cell.angle_beta   90.00
_cell.angle_gamma   90.00
#
_symmetry.space_group_name_H-M   'P 1'
#
loop_
_entity.id
_entity.type
_entity.pdbx_description
1 polymer ?
#
loop_
_entity_poly.entity_id
_entity_poly.type
_entity_poly.pdbx_seq_one_letter_code
_entity_poly.pdbx_strand_id
1 'polypeptide(L)'
;MLAEEAFNVYDPELVKERQYARQLVERFNALGEMNPTASNTVIRQLFGHVGEKCEVHPQFKCDYGYNIYVDDDFFANYDCVMLDASPIRIGKHCLLGP
;
A
#
# COMPACT_ATOMS: atom_id res chain seq x y z
N MET A 1 -4.40 -17.57 3.77
CA MET A 1 -4.06 -16.29 3.12
C MET A 1 -2.93 -16.47 2.11
N LEU A 2 -1.67 -16.59 2.52
CA LEU A 2 -0.53 -16.76 1.60
C LEU A 2 -0.43 -18.15 0.95
N ALA A 3 -0.87 -19.20 1.65
CA ALA A 3 -0.97 -20.56 1.11
C ALA A 3 -2.28 -20.82 0.34
N GLU A 4 -3.03 -19.77 -0.01
CA GLU A 4 -4.34 -19.84 -0.70
C GLU A 4 -5.45 -20.63 0.03
N GLU A 5 -5.20 -21.00 1.29
CA GLU A 5 -6.18 -21.66 2.15
C GLU A 5 -7.03 -20.65 2.94
N ALA A 6 -8.21 -21.12 3.36
CA ALA A 6 -9.07 -20.42 4.30
C ALA A 6 -8.31 -20.08 5.58
N PHE A 7 -8.52 -18.87 6.09
CA PHE A 7 -7.82 -18.37 7.27
C PHE A 7 -8.77 -17.55 8.14
N ASN A 8 -8.43 -17.44 9.43
CA ASN A 8 -9.18 -16.61 10.36
C ASN A 8 -8.79 -15.14 10.19
N VAL A 9 -9.68 -14.34 9.61
CA VAL A 9 -9.45 -12.88 9.48
C VAL A 9 -9.29 -12.18 10.84
N TYR A 10 -9.82 -12.76 11.92
CA TYR A 10 -9.70 -12.23 13.28
C TYR A 10 -8.49 -12.78 14.05
N ASP A 11 -7.56 -13.45 13.37
CA ASP A 11 -6.30 -13.85 13.99
C ASP A 11 -5.61 -12.61 14.63
N PRO A 12 -5.18 -12.69 15.91
CA PRO A 12 -4.61 -11.54 16.60
C PRO A 12 -3.38 -10.92 15.92
N GLU A 13 -2.55 -11.72 15.26
CA GLU A 13 -1.40 -11.25 14.51
C GLU A 13 -1.85 -10.46 13.30
N LEU A 14 -2.75 -11.02 12.49
CA LEU A 14 -3.31 -10.34 11.32
C LEU A 14 -4.07 -9.06 11.69
N VAL A 15 -4.77 -9.04 12.83
CA VAL A 15 -5.44 -7.82 13.33
C VAL A 15 -4.41 -6.74 13.66
N LYS A 16 -3.32 -7.10 14.35
CA LYS A 16 -2.25 -6.17 14.71
C LYS A 16 -1.55 -5.61 13.48
N GLU A 17 -1.30 -6.45 12.48
CA GLU A 17 -0.70 -6.04 11.21
C GLU A 17 -1.59 -5.04 10.46
N ARG A 18 -2.89 -5.32 10.33
CA ARG A 18 -3.84 -4.38 9.69
C ARG A 18 -3.95 -3.06 10.46
N GLN A 19 -3.87 -3.09 11.80
CA GLN A 19 -3.84 -1.87 12.60
C GLN A 19 -2.61 -1.01 12.29
N TYR A 20 -1.44 -1.65 12.15
CA TYR A 20 -0.21 -0.94 11.77
C TYR A 20 -0.31 -0.34 10.36
N ALA A 21 -0.80 -1.12 9.38
CA ALA A 21 -1.04 -0.63 8.02
C ALA A 21 -1.98 0.58 8.00
N ARG A 22 -3.08 0.53 8.76
CA ARG A 22 -4.03 1.65 8.89
C ARG A 22 -3.38 2.92 9.41
N GLN A 23 -2.52 2.84 10.43
CA GLN A 23 -1.80 4.01 10.96
C GLN A 23 -0.90 4.65 9.90
N LEU A 24 -0.21 3.83 9.09
CA LEU A 24 0.60 4.33 7.98
C LEU A 24 -0.26 4.94 6.88
N VAL A 25 -1.38 4.31 6.51
CA VAL A 25 -2.32 4.84 5.51
C VAL A 25 -2.91 6.17 5.96
N GLU A 26 -3.34 6.30 7.21
CA GLU A 26 -3.84 7.56 7.78
C GLU A 26 -2.78 8.66 7.74
N ARG A 27 -1.55 8.33 8.15
CA ARG A 27 -0.42 9.27 8.09
C ARG A 27 -0.09 9.68 6.65
N PHE A 28 -0.06 8.73 5.72
CA PHE A 28 0.16 8.99 4.31
C PHE A 28 -0.92 9.93 3.75
N ASN A 29 -2.19 9.61 3.98
CA ASN A 29 -3.33 10.39 3.48
C ASN A 29 -3.38 11.80 4.09
N ALA A 30 -2.95 11.98 5.35
CA ALA A 30 -2.85 13.29 5.98
C ALA A 30 -1.70 14.15 5.44
N LEU A 31 -0.58 13.51 5.05
CA LEU A 31 0.56 14.20 4.43
C LEU A 31 0.31 14.51 2.96
N GLY A 32 -0.14 13.52 2.19
CA GLY A 32 -0.52 13.59 0.78
C GLY A 32 0.33 14.58 -0.03
N GLU A 33 -0.37 15.51 -0.69
CA GLU A 33 0.22 16.59 -1.49
C GLU A 33 0.84 17.71 -0.66
N MET A 34 0.48 17.83 0.62
CA MET A 34 1.00 18.89 1.50
C MET A 34 2.47 18.66 1.85
N ASN A 35 2.93 17.41 1.85
CA ASN A 35 4.33 17.07 2.07
C ASN A 35 4.73 15.80 1.28
N PRO A 36 4.99 15.93 -0.04
CA PRO A 36 5.26 14.79 -0.93
C PRO A 36 6.46 13.94 -0.51
N THR A 37 7.53 14.56 0.01
CA THR A 37 8.71 13.83 0.48
C THR A 37 8.38 12.94 1.68
N ALA A 38 7.63 13.48 2.64
CA ALA A 38 7.23 12.72 3.83
C ALA A 38 6.19 11.65 3.48
N SER A 39 5.22 11.94 2.62
CA SER A 39 4.21 10.96 2.19
C SER A 39 4.85 9.81 1.41
N ASN A 40 5.81 10.08 0.51
CA ASN A 40 6.56 9.03 -0.19
C ASN A 40 7.36 8.13 0.76
N THR A 41 7.96 8.72 1.81
CA THR A 41 8.63 7.93 2.87
C THR A 41 7.67 6.96 3.55
N VAL A 42 6.42 7.38 3.79
CA VAL A 42 5.39 6.51 4.38
C VAL A 42 4.97 5.40 3.41
N ILE A 43 4.82 5.69 2.11
CA ILE A 43 4.53 4.65 1.09
C ILE A 43 5.63 3.60 1.04
N ARG A 44 6.90 4.02 1.08
CA ARG A 44 8.05 3.09 1.10
C ARG A 44 8.14 2.27 2.39
N GLN A 45 7.57 2.76 3.48
CA GLN A 45 7.45 2.01 4.73
C GLN A 45 6.24 1.06 4.71
N LEU A 46 5.17 1.42 4.00
CA LEU A 46 3.93 0.65 3.90
C LEU A 46 4.07 -0.53 2.95
N PHE A 47 4.63 -0.32 1.76
CA PHE A 47 4.73 -1.33 0.71
C PHE A 47 5.90 -2.29 0.93
N GLY A 48 5.73 -3.55 0.49
CA GLY A 48 6.78 -4.55 0.56
C GLY A 48 7.94 -4.28 -0.40
N HIS A 49 7.67 -3.61 -1.53
CA HIS A 49 8.68 -3.11 -2.45
C HIS A 49 8.20 -1.87 -3.19
N VAL A 50 9.11 -0.92 -3.39
CA VAL A 50 8.89 0.29 -4.19
C VAL A 50 10.15 0.58 -5.01
N GLY A 51 10.00 0.64 -6.33
CA GLY A 51 11.05 1.06 -7.26
C GLY A 51 11.54 2.51 -7.06
N GLU A 52 12.40 3.00 -7.95
CA GLU A 52 13.02 4.33 -7.83
C GLU A 52 11.99 5.46 -7.92
N LYS A 53 11.13 5.42 -8.93
CA LYS A 53 10.05 6.39 -9.16
C LYS A 53 8.73 5.75 -8.79
N CYS A 54 8.04 6.35 -7.81
CA CYS A 54 6.73 5.89 -7.36
C CYS A 54 5.93 7.11 -6.89
N GLU A 55 4.74 7.25 -7.45
CA GLU A 55 3.79 8.29 -7.11
C GLU A 55 2.44 7.64 -6.76
N VAL A 56 1.95 7.94 -5.56
CA VAL A 56 0.66 7.47 -5.07
C VAL A 56 -0.06 8.69 -4.58
N HIS A 57 -1.27 8.92 -5.07
CA HIS A 57 -2.10 10.02 -4.59
C HIS A 57 -2.84 9.65 -3.29
N PRO A 58 -3.15 10.64 -2.44
CA PRO A 58 -3.88 10.41 -1.19
C PRO A 58 -5.30 9.89 -1.43
N GLN A 59 -5.95 9.45 -0.34
CA GLN A 59 -7.17 8.64 -0.33
C GLN A 59 -6.95 7.17 -0.72
N PHE A 60 -5.68 6.74 -0.71
CA PHE A 60 -5.27 5.34 -0.86
C PHE A 60 -5.77 4.47 0.29
N LYS A 61 -6.11 3.21 -0.01
CA LYS A 61 -6.58 2.20 0.96
C LYS A 61 -5.92 0.85 0.68
N CYS A 62 -5.46 0.16 1.73
CA CYS A 62 -5.02 -1.23 1.66
C CYS A 62 -5.35 -2.01 2.95
N ASP A 63 -5.18 -3.33 2.94
CA ASP A 63 -5.38 -4.16 4.12
C ASP A 63 -4.11 -4.22 4.98
N TYR A 64 -2.98 -4.60 4.37
CA TYR A 64 -1.72 -4.90 5.05
C TYR A 64 -0.56 -4.01 4.57
N GLY A 65 -0.59 -3.56 3.32
CA GLY A 65 0.45 -2.77 2.66
C GLY A 65 1.67 -3.60 2.26
N TYR A 66 2.21 -4.42 3.16
CA TYR A 66 3.46 -5.16 2.95
C TYR A 66 3.36 -6.21 1.83
N ASN A 67 2.16 -6.57 1.39
CA ASN A 67 1.94 -7.47 0.26
C ASN A 67 1.90 -6.74 -1.09
N ILE A 68 2.07 -5.42 -1.12
CA ILE A 68 2.08 -4.63 -2.34
C ILE A 68 3.53 -4.42 -2.79
N TYR A 69 3.81 -4.82 -4.03
CA TYR A 69 5.12 -4.72 -4.67
C TYR A 69 4.97 -3.97 -5.98
N VAL A 70 5.56 -2.78 -6.07
CA VAL A 70 5.51 -1.94 -7.27
C VAL A 70 6.93 -1.66 -7.77
N ASP A 71 7.18 -1.96 -9.03
CA ASP A 71 8.48 -1.70 -9.67
C ASP A 71 8.61 -0.22 -10.09
N ASP A 72 9.70 0.12 -10.78
CA ASP A 72 10.04 1.48 -11.18
C ASP A 72 8.97 2.15 -12.07
N ASP A 73 8.78 3.45 -11.85
CA ASP A 73 7.88 4.29 -12.64
C ASP A 73 6.41 3.88 -12.48
N PHE A 74 6.01 3.67 -11.24
CA PHE A 74 4.65 3.35 -10.83
C PHE A 74 3.85 4.60 -10.46
N PHE A 75 2.60 4.66 -10.90
CA PHE A 75 1.64 5.71 -10.56
C PHE A 75 0.30 5.10 -10.12
N ALA A 76 -0.23 5.55 -8.99
CA ALA A 76 -1.61 5.28 -8.57
C ALA A 76 -2.38 6.57 -8.32
N ASN A 77 -3.50 6.72 -9.03
CA ASN A 77 -4.37 7.88 -8.88
C ASN A 77 -5.15 7.88 -7.55
N TYR A 78 -5.89 8.97 -7.30
CA TYR A 78 -6.75 9.14 -6.13
C TYR A 78 -7.70 7.95 -5.95
N ASP A 79 -8.10 7.71 -4.69
CA ASP A 79 -9.05 6.66 -4.30
C ASP A 79 -8.66 5.22 -4.65
N CYS A 80 -7.41 4.95 -5.02
CA CYS A 80 -6.94 3.60 -5.30
C CYS A 80 -7.09 2.68 -4.07
N VAL A 81 -7.70 1.51 -4.27
CA VAL A 81 -7.92 0.48 -3.24
C VAL A 81 -7.20 -0.81 -3.61
N MET A 82 -6.32 -1.28 -2.74
CA MET A 82 -5.54 -2.51 -2.91
C MET A 82 -5.74 -3.46 -1.72
N LEU A 83 -6.69 -4.39 -1.84
CA LEU A 83 -6.98 -5.38 -0.80
C LEU A 83 -5.96 -6.53 -0.86
N ASP A 84 -4.83 -6.34 -0.16
CA ASP A 84 -3.61 -7.13 -0.29
C ASP A 84 -3.49 -8.25 0.75
N ALA A 85 -4.55 -9.05 0.91
CA ALA A 85 -4.47 -10.29 1.67
C ALA A 85 -3.39 -11.22 1.05
N SER A 86 -3.31 -11.29 -0.27
CA SER A 86 -2.22 -11.97 -0.99
C SER A 86 -1.31 -10.96 -1.70
N PRO A 87 -0.08 -11.36 -2.10
CA PRO A 87 0.82 -10.48 -2.83
C PRO A 87 0.18 -9.87 -4.08
N ILE A 88 0.25 -8.55 -4.19
CA ILE A 88 -0.06 -7.76 -5.39
C ILE A 88 1.27 -7.33 -5.99
N ARG A 89 1.53 -7.71 -7.25
CA ARG A 89 2.76 -7.37 -7.97
C ARG A 89 2.43 -6.56 -9.22
N ILE A 90 2.96 -5.34 -9.29
CA ILE A 90 2.77 -4.42 -10.40
C ILE A 90 4.14 -4.09 -11.00
N GLY A 91 4.28 -4.33 -12.29
CA GLY A 91 5.53 -4.14 -13.02
C GLY A 91 5.87 -2.67 -13.30
N LYS A 92 6.93 -2.46 -14.07
CA LYS A 92 7.44 -1.13 -14.44
C LYS A 92 6.45 -0.33 -15.30
N HIS A 93 6.52 0.99 -15.24
CA HIS A 93 5.78 1.92 -16.12
C HIS A 93 4.25 1.74 -16.06
N CYS A 94 3.72 1.35 -14.90
CA CYS A 94 2.30 1.11 -14.71
C CYS A 94 1.60 2.36 -14.17
N LEU A 95 0.53 2.77 -14.85
CA LEU A 95 -0.31 3.90 -14.44
C LEU A 95 -1.71 3.38 -14.11
N LEU A 96 -2.15 3.51 -12.85
CA LEU A 96 -3.51 3.16 -12.43
C LEU A 96 -4.38 4.41 -12.43
N GLY A 97 -5.44 4.41 -13.24
CA GLY A 97 -6.48 5.44 -13.24
C GLY A 97 -7.49 5.28 -12.10
N PRO A 98 -8.44 6.23 -11.98
CA PRO A 98 -9.60 6.11 -11.09
C PRO A 98 -10.66 5.14 -11.62
#